data_AF-A0A1H3TNV0-F1
#
_entry.id   AF-A0A1H3TNV0-F1
#
_cell.length_a   1.000
_cell.length_b   1.000
_cell.length_c   1.000
_cell.angle_alpha   90.00
_cell.angle_beta   90.00
_cell.angle_gamma   90.00
#
_symmetry.space_group_name_H-M   'P 1'
#
loop_
_entity.id
_entity.type
_entity.pdbx_description
1 polymer ?
#
loop_
_entity_poly.entity_id
_entity_poly.type
_entity_poly.pdbx_seq_one_letter_code
_entity_poly.pdbx_strand_id
1 'polypeptide(L)'
;MTHTRNRRSAKAAGTRFERDIADYLARYVDDRIDRRARTGAKDRGDIGGLRTPGVVGGRIVAECKNTTRVELAKWAAETELERGNDDAVAGLIVHKRKGVTNPGQQWVTCTVDDLVALLTGHRPQDDDAAADEWVQRMAQLPAAKVRALLVDAGWWPADKPFVAPEVPA
;
A
#
# COMPACT_ATOMS: atom_id res chain seq x y z
N MET A 1 21.27 -33.63 -7.07
CA MET A 1 20.80 -33.61 -5.67
C MET A 1 20.30 -32.22 -5.33
N THR A 2 19.00 -32.04 -5.13
CA THR A 2 18.44 -30.78 -4.64
C THR A 2 18.64 -30.77 -3.13
N HIS A 3 19.65 -30.07 -2.64
CA HIS A 3 19.82 -29.89 -1.19
C HIS A 3 18.72 -28.96 -0.65
N THR A 4 17.65 -29.55 -0.11
CA THR A 4 16.67 -28.81 0.67
C THR A 4 17.34 -28.28 1.93
N ARG A 5 17.30 -26.96 2.13
CA ARG A 5 17.83 -26.32 3.35
C ARG A 5 17.12 -26.84 4.59
N ASN A 6 17.85 -27.05 5.67
CA ASN A 6 17.23 -27.26 6.97
C ASN A 6 16.60 -25.93 7.47
N ARG A 7 15.70 -26.02 8.47
CA ARG A 7 14.96 -24.85 8.97
C ARG A 7 15.86 -23.72 9.44
N ARG A 8 17.01 -24.03 10.06
CA ARG A 8 17.97 -23.04 10.56
C ARG A 8 18.62 -22.28 9.41
N SER A 9 19.09 -22.99 8.38
CA SER A 9 19.70 -22.35 7.21
C SER A 9 18.68 -21.60 6.34
N ALA A 10 17.43 -22.04 6.30
CA ALA A 10 16.35 -21.27 5.68
C ALA A 10 16.11 -19.93 6.40
N LYS A 11 16.01 -19.93 7.74
CA LYS A 11 15.88 -18.71 8.54
C LYS A 11 17.09 -17.78 8.36
N ALA A 12 18.31 -18.32 8.45
CA ALA A 12 19.53 -17.52 8.25
C ALA A 12 19.60 -16.89 6.85
N ALA A 13 19.17 -17.61 5.81
CA ALA A 13 19.10 -17.08 4.45
C ALA A 13 18.02 -15.98 4.28
N GLY A 14 16.91 -16.08 5.01
CA GLY A 14 15.90 -15.02 5.09
C GLY A 14 16.47 -13.76 5.76
N THR A 15 16.98 -13.91 6.98
CA THR A 15 17.63 -12.83 7.76
C THR A 15 18.71 -12.11 6.97
N ARG A 16 19.55 -12.85 6.22
CA ARG A 16 20.59 -12.26 5.36
C ARG A 16 19.98 -11.49 4.18
N PHE A 17 18.93 -12.04 3.56
CA PHE A 17 18.26 -11.39 2.44
C PHE A 17 17.60 -10.07 2.86
N GLU A 18 16.87 -10.06 3.98
CA GLU A 18 16.31 -8.84 4.55
C GLU A 18 17.40 -7.78 4.80
N ARG A 19 18.58 -8.21 5.26
CA ARG A 19 19.70 -7.29 5.56
C ARG A 19 20.29 -6.71 4.28
N ASP A 20 20.57 -7.56 3.31
CA ASP A 20 21.05 -7.14 1.98
C ASP A 20 20.12 -6.10 1.33
N ILE A 21 18.79 -6.26 1.50
CA ILE A 21 17.79 -5.31 0.99
C ILE A 21 17.78 -4.01 1.79
N ALA A 22 17.74 -4.08 3.13
CA ALA A 22 17.76 -2.90 3.99
C ALA A 22 18.99 -2.03 3.72
N ASP A 23 20.18 -2.62 3.67
CA ASP A 23 21.43 -1.89 3.47
C ASP A 23 21.49 -1.24 2.07
N TYR A 24 20.93 -1.90 1.05
CA TYR A 24 20.84 -1.34 -0.29
C TYR A 24 19.89 -0.14 -0.32
N LEU A 25 18.71 -0.24 0.30
CA LEU A 25 17.75 0.85 0.38
C LEU A 25 18.31 2.01 1.21
N ALA A 26 18.98 1.72 2.33
CA ALA A 26 19.60 2.75 3.17
C ALA A 26 20.65 3.56 2.40
N ARG A 27 21.43 2.89 1.55
CA ARG A 27 22.46 3.53 0.73
C ARG A 27 21.91 4.46 -0.34
N TYR A 28 20.78 4.12 -0.96
CA TYR A 28 20.29 4.81 -2.16
C TYR A 28 19.01 5.62 -1.95
N VAL A 29 18.34 5.47 -0.80
CA VAL A 29 17.07 6.14 -0.51
C VAL A 29 17.20 7.04 0.73
N ASP A 30 17.47 6.45 1.90
CA ASP A 30 17.54 7.18 3.18
C ASP A 30 18.30 6.34 4.22
N ASP A 31 19.35 6.89 4.83
CA ASP A 31 20.24 6.15 5.75
C ASP A 31 19.58 5.69 7.05
N ARG A 32 18.35 6.15 7.34
CA ARG A 32 17.54 5.70 8.48
C ARG A 32 16.75 4.43 8.20
N ILE A 33 16.76 3.94 6.96
CA ILE A 33 16.13 2.66 6.60
C ILE A 33 16.90 1.52 7.25
N ASP A 34 16.18 0.62 7.91
CA ASP A 34 16.78 -0.55 8.55
C ASP A 34 15.80 -1.74 8.54
N ARG A 35 16.28 -2.96 8.77
CA ARG A 35 15.38 -4.07 9.06
C ARG A 35 14.60 -3.78 10.33
N ARG A 36 13.31 -4.10 10.30
CA ARG A 36 12.43 -3.98 11.45
C ARG A 36 12.69 -5.17 12.38
N ALA A 37 13.09 -4.87 13.61
CA ALA A 37 13.10 -5.88 14.66
C ALA A 37 11.65 -6.28 14.98
N ARG A 38 11.42 -7.57 15.28
CA ARG A 38 10.10 -8.04 15.74
C ARG A 38 9.81 -7.49 17.12
N THR A 39 9.15 -6.34 17.19
CA THR A 39 8.76 -5.69 18.44
C THR A 39 7.24 -5.55 18.51
N GLY A 40 6.65 -5.96 19.63
CA GLY A 40 5.20 -5.91 19.84
C GLY A 40 4.46 -7.12 19.28
N ALA A 41 3.13 -7.07 19.37
CA ALA A 41 2.25 -8.18 18.99
C ALA A 41 1.83 -8.18 17.51
N LYS A 42 1.92 -7.01 16.84
CA LYS A 42 1.53 -6.85 15.44
C LYS A 42 2.77 -6.89 14.55
N ASP A 43 2.70 -7.70 13.50
CA ASP A 43 3.69 -7.67 12.43
C ASP A 43 3.45 -6.44 11.55
N ARG A 44 4.52 -5.75 11.17
CA ARG A 44 4.50 -4.53 10.34
C ARG A 44 5.45 -4.70 9.15
N GLY A 45 5.89 -5.91 8.84
CA GLY A 45 6.82 -6.22 7.76
C GLY A 45 8.29 -6.07 8.13
N ASP A 46 9.16 -6.47 7.20
CA ASP A 46 10.58 -6.70 7.45
C ASP A 46 11.46 -5.44 7.38
N ILE A 47 11.06 -4.39 6.65
CA ILE A 47 11.86 -3.17 6.46
C ILE A 47 11.14 -1.95 7.04
N GLY A 48 11.83 -1.18 7.88
CA GLY A 48 11.36 0.08 8.45
C GLY A 48 11.96 1.31 7.76
N GLY A 49 11.30 2.46 7.92
CA GLY A 49 11.80 3.75 7.43
C GLY A 49 11.41 4.10 5.98
N LEU A 50 10.77 3.18 5.25
CA LEU A 50 10.31 3.43 3.89
C LEU A 50 9.12 4.40 3.86
N ARG A 51 9.18 5.37 2.94
CA ARG A 51 8.15 6.39 2.74
C ARG A 51 7.96 6.71 1.27
N THR A 52 6.75 7.11 0.89
CA THR A 52 6.50 7.69 -0.42
C THR A 52 7.24 9.04 -0.52
N PRO A 53 7.76 9.40 -1.71
CA PRO A 53 8.30 10.74 -1.95
C PRO A 53 7.20 11.81 -1.79
N GLY A 54 7.55 12.99 -1.29
CA GLY A 54 6.63 14.15 -1.20
C GLY A 54 6.50 14.76 0.21
N VAL A 55 5.74 15.86 0.32
CA VAL A 55 5.63 16.69 1.54
C VAL A 55 4.93 15.97 2.70
N VAL A 56 3.93 15.13 2.41
CA VAL A 56 3.14 14.41 3.43
C VAL A 56 3.63 12.97 3.68
N GLY A 57 4.50 12.44 2.81
CA GLY A 57 5.23 11.16 2.92
C GLY A 57 4.52 10.03 3.68
N GLY A 58 3.73 9.22 2.97
CA GLY A 58 3.05 8.05 3.52
C GLY A 58 4.02 6.91 3.84
N ARG A 59 3.75 6.11 4.87
CA ARG A 59 4.58 4.94 5.21
C ARG A 59 4.40 3.84 4.18
N ILE A 60 5.46 3.07 3.93
CA ILE A 60 5.43 1.89 3.08
C ILE A 60 5.86 0.68 3.91
N VAL A 61 5.13 -0.41 3.78
CA VAL A 61 5.53 -1.72 4.30
C VAL A 61 6.24 -2.50 3.20
N ALA A 62 7.33 -3.17 3.54
CA ALA A 62 7.99 -4.11 2.64
C ALA A 62 8.27 -5.44 3.35
N GLU A 63 7.78 -6.52 2.75
CA GLU A 63 7.94 -7.89 3.21
C GLU A 63 8.93 -8.64 2.32
N CYS A 64 9.91 -9.33 2.91
CA CYS A 64 11.03 -9.94 2.19
C CYS A 64 10.87 -11.47 2.06
N LYS A 65 10.83 -12.00 0.84
CA LYS A 65 10.68 -13.45 0.60
C LYS A 65 11.92 -14.05 -0.09
N ASN A 66 12.61 -14.95 0.61
CA ASN A 66 13.69 -15.79 0.06
C ASN A 66 13.29 -17.27 -0.02
N THR A 67 12.36 -17.56 -0.93
CA THR A 67 11.79 -18.89 -1.15
C THR A 67 12.16 -19.44 -2.52
N THR A 68 11.98 -20.75 -2.73
CA THR A 68 12.20 -21.40 -4.03
C THR A 68 10.97 -21.34 -4.93
N ARG A 69 9.78 -21.25 -4.34
CA ARG A 69 8.49 -21.14 -5.05
C ARG A 69 7.91 -19.76 -4.81
N VAL A 70 7.39 -19.17 -5.87
CA VAL A 70 6.64 -17.92 -5.84
C VAL A 70 5.20 -18.20 -5.39
N GLU A 71 4.74 -17.50 -4.34
CA GLU A 71 3.40 -17.66 -3.76
C GLU A 71 2.73 -16.28 -3.56
N LEU A 72 2.63 -15.49 -4.65
CA LEU A 72 2.21 -14.08 -4.59
C LEU A 72 0.88 -13.85 -3.87
N ALA A 73 -0.13 -14.71 -4.05
CA ALA A 73 -1.43 -14.55 -3.41
C ALA A 73 -1.33 -14.61 -1.87
N LYS A 74 -0.54 -15.57 -1.36
CA LYS A 74 -0.29 -15.70 0.08
C LYS A 74 0.50 -14.50 0.60
N TRP A 75 1.57 -14.14 -0.10
CA TRP A 75 2.43 -13.03 0.32
C TRP A 75 1.69 -11.69 0.28
N ALA A 76 0.84 -11.46 -0.72
CA ALA A 76 0.01 -10.25 -0.80
C ALA A 76 -0.96 -10.14 0.37
N ALA A 77 -1.60 -11.24 0.78
CA ALA A 77 -2.48 -11.24 1.95
C ALA A 77 -1.72 -10.97 3.26
N GLU A 78 -0.52 -11.53 3.42
CA GLU A 78 0.37 -11.24 4.57
C GLU A 78 0.78 -9.77 4.59
N THR A 79 1.28 -9.25 3.46
CA THR A 79 1.73 -7.85 3.33
C THR A 79 0.59 -6.85 3.51
N GLU A 80 -0.63 -7.15 3.06
CA GLU A 80 -1.79 -6.28 3.26
C GLU A 80 -2.16 -6.16 4.76
N LEU A 81 -2.08 -7.26 5.51
CA LEU A 81 -2.29 -7.24 6.95
C LEU A 81 -1.22 -6.39 7.66
N GLU A 82 0.04 -6.55 7.28
CA GLU A 82 1.15 -5.76 7.83
C GLU A 82 1.04 -4.28 7.49
N ARG A 83 0.63 -3.95 6.26
CA ARG A 83 0.34 -2.58 5.81
C ARG A 83 -0.72 -1.94 6.71
N GLY A 84 -1.82 -2.64 6.96
CA GLY A 84 -2.86 -2.19 7.89
C GLY A 84 -2.35 -2.04 9.32
N ASN A 85 -1.47 -2.92 9.79
CA ASN A 85 -0.86 -2.83 11.12
C ASN A 85 0.12 -1.66 11.27
N ASP A 86 0.73 -1.17 10.19
CA ASP A 86 1.65 -0.03 10.18
C ASP A 86 0.98 1.30 9.80
N ASP A 87 -0.31 1.30 9.51
CA ASP A 87 -1.05 2.41 8.90
C ASP A 87 -0.31 2.95 7.66
N ALA A 88 0.19 2.03 6.83
CA ALA A 88 0.96 2.34 5.63
C ALA A 88 0.05 2.52 4.41
N VAL A 89 0.45 3.40 3.49
CA VAL A 89 -0.31 3.68 2.27
C VAL A 89 -0.09 2.60 1.21
N ALA A 90 1.05 1.91 1.23
CA ALA A 90 1.38 0.85 0.27
C ALA A 90 2.09 -0.33 0.92
N GLY A 91 1.83 -1.54 0.40
CA GLY A 91 2.53 -2.77 0.75
C GLY A 91 3.34 -3.32 -0.42
N LEU A 92 4.61 -3.66 -0.20
CA LEU A 92 5.52 -4.19 -1.21
C LEU A 92 6.03 -5.58 -0.83
N ILE A 93 6.14 -6.46 -1.81
CA ILE A 93 6.81 -7.75 -1.64
C ILE A 93 8.16 -7.69 -2.35
N VAL A 94 9.24 -7.74 -1.58
CA VAL A 94 10.60 -7.84 -2.12
C VAL A 94 11.00 -9.32 -2.11
N HIS A 95 11.23 -9.93 -3.28
CA HIS A 95 11.50 -11.37 -3.34
C HIS A 95 12.74 -11.75 -4.15
N LYS A 96 13.35 -12.84 -3.70
CA LYS A 96 14.65 -13.31 -4.17
C LYS A 96 14.55 -13.74 -5.64
N ARG A 97 15.25 -13.03 -6.53
CA ARG A 97 15.48 -13.48 -7.90
C ARG A 97 16.48 -14.65 -7.90
N LYS A 98 16.05 -15.80 -8.44
CA LYS A 98 16.87 -17.02 -8.47
C LYS A 98 18.20 -16.75 -9.18
N GLY A 99 19.31 -17.13 -8.52
CA GLY A 99 20.66 -17.02 -9.08
C GLY A 99 21.30 -15.62 -9.03
N VAL A 100 20.60 -14.58 -8.54
CA VAL A 100 21.10 -13.19 -8.59
C VAL A 100 21.50 -12.71 -7.21
N THR A 101 22.75 -12.38 -6.92
CA THR A 101 23.14 -11.92 -5.56
C THR A 101 23.01 -10.40 -5.36
N ASN A 102 23.02 -9.62 -6.43
CA ASN A 102 22.91 -8.16 -6.37
C ASN A 102 21.53 -7.72 -5.80
N PRO A 103 21.47 -6.97 -4.68
CA PRO A 103 20.21 -6.51 -4.09
C PRO A 103 19.37 -5.63 -5.03
N GLY A 104 20.00 -4.78 -5.85
CA GLY A 104 19.30 -3.92 -6.80
C GLY A 104 18.66 -4.65 -7.99
N GLN A 105 18.83 -5.96 -8.10
CA GLN A 105 18.27 -6.80 -9.17
C GLN A 105 17.28 -7.86 -8.65
N GLN A 106 16.87 -7.75 -7.38
CA GLN A 106 15.80 -8.56 -6.82
C GLN A 106 14.44 -8.06 -7.32
N TRP A 107 13.41 -8.88 -7.16
CA TRP A 107 12.08 -8.51 -7.62
C TRP A 107 11.33 -7.72 -6.55
N VAL A 108 10.55 -6.75 -7.01
CA VAL A 108 9.51 -6.09 -6.22
C VAL A 108 8.19 -6.37 -6.90
N THR A 109 7.16 -6.71 -6.13
CA THR A 109 5.81 -6.97 -6.63
C THR A 109 4.80 -6.33 -5.68
N CYS A 110 3.75 -5.75 -6.24
CA CYS A 110 2.66 -5.11 -5.52
C CYS A 110 1.37 -5.14 -6.36
N THR A 111 0.24 -4.79 -5.76
CA THR A 111 -1.00 -4.61 -6.52
C THR A 111 -0.98 -3.29 -7.31
N VAL A 112 -1.95 -3.10 -8.21
CA VAL A 112 -2.08 -1.81 -8.92
C VAL A 112 -2.44 -0.69 -7.95
N ASP A 113 -3.25 -0.96 -6.91
CA ASP A 113 -3.61 0.05 -5.91
C ASP A 113 -2.41 0.49 -5.08
N ASP A 114 -1.52 -0.45 -4.72
CA ASP A 114 -0.27 -0.11 -4.05
C ASP A 114 0.64 0.72 -4.98
N LEU A 115 0.67 0.42 -6.27
CA LEU A 115 1.39 1.24 -7.24
C LEU A 115 0.80 2.66 -7.32
N VAL A 116 -0.52 2.81 -7.34
CA VAL A 116 -1.16 4.14 -7.29
C VAL A 116 -0.74 4.86 -6.01
N ALA A 117 -0.85 4.20 -4.85
CA ALA A 117 -0.46 4.79 -3.56
C ALA A 117 1.02 5.20 -3.50
N LEU A 118 1.91 4.46 -4.15
CA LEU A 118 3.32 4.84 -4.29
C LEU A 118 3.51 6.11 -5.12
N LEU A 119 2.72 6.28 -6.17
CA LEU A 119 2.82 7.41 -7.11
C LEU A 119 2.12 8.68 -6.61
N THR A 120 1.04 8.53 -5.85
CA THR A 120 0.19 9.65 -5.41
C THR A 120 0.34 9.98 -3.93
N GLY A 121 0.80 9.02 -3.12
CA GLY A 121 0.82 9.13 -1.66
C GLY A 121 -0.51 8.80 -0.98
N HIS A 122 -1.56 8.43 -1.73
CA HIS A 122 -2.91 8.14 -1.23
C HIS A 122 -3.48 6.88 -1.89
N ARG A 123 -4.28 6.10 -1.15
CA ARG A 123 -4.88 4.90 -1.72
C ARG A 123 -6.13 5.24 -2.54
N PRO A 124 -6.37 4.56 -3.68
CA PRO A 124 -7.60 4.75 -4.44
C PRO A 124 -8.87 4.55 -3.61
N GLN A 125 -8.85 3.60 -2.66
CA GLN A 125 -10.00 3.33 -1.80
C GLN A 125 -10.36 4.49 -0.88
N ASP A 126 -9.40 5.34 -0.52
CA ASP A 126 -9.67 6.51 0.31
C ASP A 126 -10.47 7.54 -0.51
N ASP A 127 -10.17 7.67 -1.81
CA ASP A 127 -10.89 8.54 -2.73
C ASP A 127 -12.31 8.00 -3.00
N ASP A 128 -12.45 6.69 -3.20
CA ASP A 128 -13.75 6.03 -3.38
C ASP A 128 -14.63 6.19 -2.14
N ALA A 129 -14.08 5.98 -0.94
CA ALA A 129 -14.81 6.15 0.31
C ALA A 129 -15.25 7.61 0.53
N ALA A 130 -14.40 8.58 0.17
CA ALA A 130 -14.76 9.99 0.23
C ALA A 130 -15.87 10.35 -0.77
N ALA A 131 -15.84 9.77 -1.97
CA ALA A 131 -16.90 9.92 -2.96
C ALA A 131 -18.23 9.32 -2.46
N ASP A 132 -18.19 8.11 -1.89
CA ASP A 132 -19.37 7.46 -1.32
C ASP A 132 -19.96 8.25 -0.15
N GLU A 133 -19.13 8.74 0.77
CA GLU A 133 -19.59 9.60 1.88
C GLU A 133 -20.25 10.88 1.33
N TRP A 134 -19.66 11.50 0.31
CA TRP A 134 -20.21 12.68 -0.33
C TRP A 134 -21.58 12.39 -0.97
N VAL A 135 -21.71 11.27 -1.69
CA VAL A 135 -22.97 10.83 -2.30
C VAL A 135 -24.03 10.59 -1.23
N GLN A 136 -23.72 9.88 -0.16
CA GLN A 136 -24.64 9.62 0.95
C GLN A 136 -25.09 10.91 1.64
N ARG A 137 -24.15 11.85 1.86
CA ARG A 137 -24.47 13.17 2.42
C ARG A 137 -25.39 13.97 1.51
N MET A 138 -25.12 13.99 0.20
CA MET A 138 -25.97 14.69 -0.77
C MET A 138 -27.38 14.09 -0.85
N ALA A 139 -27.49 12.76 -0.78
CA ALA A 139 -28.78 12.06 -0.78
C ALA A 139 -29.65 12.41 0.43
N GLN A 140 -29.04 12.78 1.57
CA GLN A 140 -29.76 13.20 2.78
C GLN A 140 -30.11 14.69 2.82
N LEU A 141 -29.62 15.50 1.88
CA LEU A 141 -29.92 16.93 1.85
C LEU A 141 -31.30 17.19 1.22
N PRO A 142 -32.05 18.19 1.71
CA PRO A 142 -33.26 18.64 1.04
C PRO A 142 -32.96 19.06 -0.41
N ALA A 143 -33.84 18.71 -1.36
CA ALA A 143 -33.64 18.99 -2.79
C ALA A 143 -33.32 20.47 -3.08
N ALA A 144 -33.91 21.40 -2.31
CA ALA A 144 -33.61 22.83 -2.41
C ALA A 144 -32.15 23.18 -2.08
N LYS A 145 -31.55 22.47 -1.12
CA LYS A 145 -30.15 22.67 -0.70
C LYS A 145 -29.17 22.05 -1.69
N VAL A 146 -29.48 20.87 -2.23
CA VAL A 146 -28.70 20.26 -3.32
C VAL A 146 -28.71 21.16 -4.56
N ARG A 147 -29.89 21.66 -4.94
CA ARG A 147 -30.03 22.61 -6.05
C ARG A 147 -29.20 23.87 -5.85
N ALA A 148 -29.23 24.47 -4.66
CA ALA A 148 -28.45 25.67 -4.35
C ALA A 148 -26.94 25.41 -4.54
N LEU A 149 -26.43 24.29 -4.02
CA LEU A 149 -25.02 23.91 -4.19
C LEU A 149 -24.63 23.71 -5.66
N LEU A 150 -25.49 23.06 -6.45
CA LEU A 150 -25.23 22.85 -7.89
C LEU A 150 -25.28 24.15 -8.69
N VAL A 151 -26.17 25.08 -8.34
CA VAL A 151 -26.23 26.42 -8.96
C VAL A 151 -24.99 27.23 -8.61
N ASP A 152 -24.58 27.25 -7.34
CA ASP A 152 -23.38 27.97 -6.87
C ASP A 152 -22.10 27.42 -7.52
N ALA A 153 -22.01 26.11 -7.72
CA ALA A 153 -20.90 25.47 -8.43
C ALA A 153 -20.93 25.72 -9.95
N GLY A 154 -22.02 26.27 -10.50
CA GLY A 154 -22.21 26.48 -11.93
C GLY A 154 -22.60 25.23 -12.72
N TRP A 155 -22.99 24.15 -12.04
CA TRP A 155 -23.32 22.85 -12.63
C TRP A 155 -24.81 22.71 -12.95
N TRP A 156 -25.66 23.60 -12.41
CA TRP A 156 -27.10 23.64 -12.68
C TRP A 156 -27.61 25.06 -12.97
N PRO A 157 -28.49 25.26 -13.97
CA PRO A 157 -29.07 26.57 -14.25
C PRO A 157 -29.96 27.09 -13.10
N ALA A 158 -29.75 28.34 -12.69
CA ALA A 158 -30.45 28.97 -11.57
C ALA A 158 -31.97 29.13 -11.77
N ASP A 159 -32.46 29.01 -13.01
CA ASP A 159 -33.85 29.16 -13.42
C ASP A 159 -34.59 27.82 -13.58
N LYS A 160 -33.88 26.68 -13.56
CA LYS A 160 -34.50 25.36 -13.76
C LYS A 160 -34.87 24.67 -12.45
N PRO A 161 -36.05 24.01 -12.36
CA PRO A 161 -36.39 23.18 -11.21
C PRO A 161 -35.44 21.98 -11.12
N PHE A 162 -35.11 21.55 -9.89
CA PHE A 162 -34.32 20.34 -9.65
C PHE A 162 -35.23 19.26 -9.09
N VAL A 163 -35.28 18.12 -9.78
CA VAL A 163 -35.95 16.90 -9.31
C VAL A 163 -34.83 15.91 -9.01
N ALA A 164 -34.70 15.51 -7.75
CA ALA A 164 -33.70 14.52 -7.37
C ALA A 164 -34.02 13.18 -8.05
N PRO A 165 -33.03 12.48 -8.64
CA PRO A 165 -33.25 11.15 -9.19
C PRO A 165 -33.63 10.17 -8.07
N GLU A 166 -34.54 9.24 -8.36
CA GLU A 166 -34.80 8.12 -7.45
C GLU A 166 -33.54 7.25 -7.36
N VAL A 167 -33.00 7.08 -6.15
CA VAL A 167 -31.91 6.14 -5.90
C VAL A 167 -32.56 4.79 -5.56
N PRO A 168 -32.44 3.76 -6.42
CA PRO A 168 -32.97 2.45 -6.10
C PRO A 168 -32.27 1.89 -4.85
N ALA A 169 -33.07 1.26 -3.99
CA ALA A 169 -32.64 0.64 -2.74
C ALA A 169 -31.72 -0.57 -2.95
#